data_AF-A0A1H3JF66-F1
#
_entry.id   AF-A0A1H3JF66-F1
#
_cell.length_a   1.000
_cell.length_b   1.000
_cell.length_c   1.000
_cell.angle_alpha   90.00
_cell.angle_beta   90.00
_cell.angle_gamma   90.00
#
_symmetry.space_group_name_H-M   'P 1'
#
loop_
_entity.id
_entity.type
_entity.pdbx_description
1 polymer ?
#
loop_
_entity_poly.entity_id
_entity_poly.type
_entity_poly.pdbx_seq_one_letter_code
_entity_poly.pdbx_strand_id
1 'polypeptide(L)'
;MNQPDLPQLATVQNLPGLFPHAGLTPSAVRNQIFKSQDRVSAGGAVIPGNGLAEAGAIIRQGRKVLIDVRKYAQWLTGQSQGGRDNG
;
A
#
# COMPACT_ATOMS: atom_id res chain seq x y z
N MET A 1 -17.96 13.37 23.26
CA MET A 1 -17.13 13.88 22.15
C MET A 1 -16.45 12.68 21.51
N ASN A 2 -16.75 12.38 20.24
CA ASN A 2 -16.09 11.30 19.52
C ASN A 2 -14.70 11.81 19.09
N GLN A 3 -13.63 11.26 19.66
CA GLN A 3 -12.28 11.68 19.32
C GLN A 3 -12.03 11.27 17.85
N PRO A 4 -11.54 12.17 16.97
CA PRO A 4 -11.24 11.79 15.60
C PRO A 4 -10.21 10.66 15.64
N ASP A 5 -10.51 9.55 14.96
CA ASP A 5 -9.61 8.41 14.87
C ASP A 5 -8.35 8.85 14.14
N LEU A 6 -7.29 9.07 14.92
CA LEU A 6 -6.03 9.54 14.38
C LEU A 6 -5.42 8.44 13.50
N PRO A 7 -4.89 8.79 12.32
CA PRO A 7 -4.28 7.79 11.45
C PRO A 7 -3.09 7.18 12.18
N GLN A 8 -3.05 5.84 12.22
CA GLN A 8 -1.92 5.11 12.78
C GLN A 8 -0.83 5.07 11.71
N LEU A 9 0.19 5.90 11.86
CA LEU A 9 1.24 6.06 10.85
C LEU A 9 2.45 5.19 11.15
N ALA A 10 2.92 4.48 10.14
CA ALA A 10 4.17 3.75 10.17
C ALA A 10 5.10 4.21 9.04
N THR A 11 6.40 4.11 9.27
CA THR A 11 7.38 4.23 8.19
C THR A 11 7.37 2.96 7.35
N VAL A 12 7.84 3.06 6.10
CA VAL A 12 8.08 1.90 5.22
C VAL A 12 8.95 0.83 5.88
N GLN A 13 9.88 1.24 6.74
CA GLN A 13 10.78 0.33 7.44
C GLN A 13 10.07 -0.44 8.58
N ASN A 14 9.16 0.23 9.30
CA ASN A 14 8.52 -0.35 10.49
C ASN A 14 7.22 -1.08 10.15
N LEU A 15 6.58 -0.75 9.03
CA LEU A 15 5.30 -1.33 8.61
C LEU A 15 5.27 -2.86 8.63
N PRO A 16 6.30 -3.58 8.12
CA PRO A 16 6.29 -5.05 8.14
C PRO A 16 6.14 -5.65 9.55
N GLY A 17 6.70 -5.00 10.58
CA GLY A 17 6.59 -5.46 11.96
C GLY A 17 5.17 -5.44 12.51
N LEU A 18 4.26 -4.70 11.88
CA LEU A 18 2.84 -4.64 12.25
C LEU A 18 2.01 -5.77 11.59
N PHE A 19 2.60 -6.49 10.62
CA PHE A 19 1.95 -7.56 9.87
C PHE A 19 2.86 -8.81 9.80
N PRO A 20 3.21 -9.43 10.95
CA PRO A 20 4.20 -10.51 11.00
C PRO A 20 3.84 -11.74 10.15
N HIS A 21 2.54 -11.97 9.94
CA HIS A 21 2.04 -13.11 9.15
C HIS A 21 1.83 -12.79 7.66
N ALA A 22 2.06 -11.54 7.22
CA ALA A 22 1.87 -11.13 5.83
C ALA A 22 3.12 -11.34 4.95
N GLY A 23 4.24 -11.82 5.51
CA GLY A 23 5.49 -12.02 4.77
C GLY A 23 6.06 -10.72 4.17
N LEU A 24 5.67 -9.56 4.68
CA LEU A 24 6.09 -8.27 4.15
C LEU A 24 7.57 -8.02 4.46
N THR A 25 8.25 -7.42 3.49
CA THR A 25 9.60 -6.87 3.68
C THR A 25 9.59 -5.38 3.34
N PRO A 26 10.52 -4.56 3.86
CA PRO A 26 10.61 -3.15 3.47
C PRO A 26 10.76 -2.97 1.95
N SER A 27 11.40 -3.90 1.25
CA SER A 27 11.52 -3.87 -0.22
C SER A 27 10.19 -4.15 -0.91
N ALA A 28 9.39 -5.10 -0.40
CA ALA A 28 8.04 -5.35 -0.89
C ALA A 28 7.14 -4.12 -0.74
N VAL A 29 7.19 -3.45 0.42
CA VAL A 29 6.42 -2.23 0.68
C VAL A 29 6.83 -1.10 -0.28
N ARG A 30 8.14 -0.89 -0.51
CA ARG A 30 8.62 0.09 -1.51
C ARG A 30 8.11 -0.23 -2.92
N ASN A 31 8.14 -1.51 -3.31
CA ASN A 31 7.63 -1.94 -4.60
C ASN A 31 6.12 -1.67 -4.72
N GLN A 32 5.34 -1.95 -3.68
CA GLN A 32 3.89 -1.66 -3.69
C GLN A 32 3.62 -0.15 -3.80
N ILE A 33 4.39 0.69 -3.11
CA ILE A 33 4.31 2.16 -3.26
C ILE A 33 4.67 2.59 -4.69
N PHE A 34 5.74 2.04 -5.27
CA PHE A 34 6.14 2.34 -6.64
C PHE A 34 5.08 1.93 -7.65
N LYS A 35 4.39 0.81 -7.41
CA LYS A 35 3.29 0.30 -8.23
C LYS A 35 1.93 0.94 -7.91
N SER A 36 1.87 1.93 -7.04
CA SER A 36 0.60 2.54 -6.59
C SER A 36 -0.03 3.52 -7.57
N GLN A 37 0.70 3.90 -8.62
CA GLN A 37 0.22 4.81 -9.65
C GLN A 37 0.27 4.12 -11.00
N ASP A 38 -0.59 4.60 -11.90
CA ASP A 38 -0.54 4.24 -13.32
C ASP A 38 0.85 4.54 -13.90
N ARG A 39 1.30 3.67 -14.79
CA ARG A 39 2.58 3.84 -15.49
C ARG A 39 2.43 3.44 -16.95
N VAL A 40 3.24 4.06 -17.80
CA VAL A 40 3.30 3.73 -19.22
C VAL A 40 4.39 2.69 -19.43
N SER A 41 4.06 1.61 -20.14
CA SER A 41 5.03 0.59 -20.54
C SER A 41 5.86 1.08 -21.74
N ALA A 42 6.96 0.40 -22.03
CA ALA A 42 7.78 0.71 -23.22
C ALA A 42 6.99 0.62 -24.54
N GLY A 43 5.92 -0.18 -24.58
CA GLY A 43 5.02 -0.30 -25.74
C GLY A 43 3.87 0.70 -25.76
N GLY A 44 3.87 1.71 -24.87
CA GLY A 44 2.85 2.75 -24.82
C GLY A 44 1.56 2.37 -24.07
N ALA A 45 1.42 1.12 -23.62
CA ALA A 45 0.26 0.68 -22.86
C ALA A 45 0.28 1.24 -21.43
N VAL A 46 -0.88 1.68 -20.94
CA VAL A 46 -1.06 2.07 -19.54
C VAL A 46 -1.21 0.83 -18.68
N ILE A 47 -0.34 0.69 -17.69
CA ILE A 47 -0.41 -0.32 -16.64
C ILE A 47 -1.07 0.36 -15.43
N PRO A 48 -2.24 -0.12 -14.98
CA PRO A 48 -2.93 0.49 -13.85
C PRO A 48 -2.13 0.32 -12.55
N GLY A 49 -2.32 1.27 -11.63
CA GLY A 49 -1.84 1.18 -10.25
C GLY A 49 -2.40 -0.03 -9.51
N ASN A 50 -1.75 -0.42 -8.41
CA ASN A 50 -2.17 -1.56 -7.59
C ASN A 50 -3.28 -1.24 -6.58
N GLY A 51 -3.91 -0.06 -6.65
CA GLY A 51 -4.99 0.35 -5.75
C GLY A 51 -4.53 0.95 -4.41
N LEU A 52 -3.22 0.96 -4.12
CA LEU A 52 -2.72 1.36 -2.80
C LEU A 52 -2.80 2.88 -2.56
N ALA A 53 -2.63 3.69 -3.61
CA ALA A 53 -2.75 5.14 -3.50
C ALA A 53 -4.22 5.55 -3.35
N GLU A 54 -5.11 4.89 -4.10
CA GLU A 54 -6.56 5.07 -4.10
C GLU A 54 -7.16 4.68 -2.76
N ALA A 55 -6.62 3.64 -2.11
CA ALA A 55 -6.97 3.27 -0.74
C ALA A 55 -6.62 4.38 0.29
N GLY A 56 -5.87 5.41 -0.11
CA GLY A 56 -5.45 6.51 0.75
C GLY A 56 -4.43 6.11 1.80
N ALA A 57 -3.74 4.97 1.60
CA ALA A 57 -2.77 4.42 2.55
C ALA A 57 -1.42 5.14 2.53
N ILE A 58 -1.07 5.82 1.42
CA ILE A 58 0.22 6.48 1.25
C ILE A 58 0.08 7.96 1.64
N ILE A 59 0.75 8.37 2.72
CA ILE A 59 0.81 9.76 3.17
C ILE A 59 2.17 10.35 2.85
N ARG A 60 2.19 11.38 2.01
CA ARG A 60 3.41 12.12 1.63
C ARG A 60 3.47 13.44 2.38
N GLN A 61 4.54 13.64 3.14
CA GLN A 61 4.83 14.91 3.83
C GLN A 61 6.25 15.36 3.43
N GLY A 62 6.33 16.21 2.41
CA GLY A 62 7.59 16.58 1.77
C GLY A 62 8.32 15.35 1.21
N ARG A 63 9.55 15.11 1.67
CA ARG A 63 10.36 13.95 1.27
C ARG A 63 10.05 12.67 2.05
N LYS A 64 9.19 12.74 3.08
CA LYS A 64 8.84 11.58 3.91
C LYS A 64 7.62 10.88 3.34
N VAL A 65 7.67 9.55 3.35
CA VAL A 65 6.53 8.68 3.05
C VAL A 65 6.16 7.94 4.33
N LEU A 66 4.94 8.14 4.78
CA LEU A 66 4.30 7.44 5.88
C LEU A 66 3.15 6.59 5.32
N ILE A 67 2.84 5.51 6.03
CA ILE A 67 1.77 4.59 5.66
C ILE A 67 0.72 4.61 6.76
N ASP A 68 -0.53 4.87 6.38
CA ASP A 68 -1.69 4.63 7.23
C ASP A 68 -1.90 3.12 7.35
N VAL A 69 -1.62 2.60 8.54
CA VAL A 69 -1.64 1.16 8.84
C VAL A 69 -3.01 0.56 8.61
N ARG A 70 -4.09 1.29 8.95
CA ARG A 70 -5.46 0.76 8.84
C ARG A 70 -5.89 0.66 7.39
N LYS A 71 -5.64 1.70 6.60
CA LYS A 71 -5.95 1.69 5.16
C LYS A 71 -5.09 0.69 4.40
N TYR A 72 -3.83 0.55 4.79
CA TYR A 72 -2.95 -0.49 4.24
C TYR A 72 -3.48 -1.90 4.55
N ALA A 73 -3.93 -2.15 5.79
CA ALA A 73 -4.53 -3.43 6.17
C ALA A 73 -5.79 -3.74 5.35
N GLN A 74 -6.68 -2.75 5.19
CA GLN A 74 -7.89 -2.88 4.36
C GLN A 74 -7.54 -3.25 2.92
N TRP A 75 -6.59 -2.53 2.32
CA TRP A 75 -6.10 -2.82 0.97
C TRP A 75 -5.49 -4.24 0.87
N LEU A 76 -4.70 -4.66 1.86
CA LEU A 76 -4.06 -5.98 1.88
C LEU A 76 -5.11 -7.11 1.92
N THR A 77 -6.16 -6.95 2.73
CA THR A 77 -7.27 -7.93 2.79
C THR A 77 -8.11 -7.97 1.51
N GLY A 78 -8.24 -6.84 0.80
CA GLY A 78 -8.84 -6.79 -0.52
C GLY A 78 -7.99 -7.49 -1.59
N GLN A 79 -6.66 -7.38 -1.51
CA GLN A 79 -5.75 -8.11 -2.41
C GLN A 79 -5.81 -9.63 -2.21
N SER A 80 -5.97 -10.13 -0.97
CA SER A 80 -6.06 -11.58 -0.71
C SER A 80 -7.24 -12.27 -1.39
N GLN A 81 -8.27 -11.52 -1.82
CA GLN A 81 -9.42 -12.07 -2.55
C GLN A 81 -9.19 -12.18 -4.07
N GLY A 82 -8.15 -11.53 -4.62
CA GLY A 82 -7.81 -11.56 -6.06
C GLY A 82 -6.82 -12.65 -6.48
N GLY A 83 -6.52 -13.62 -5.59
CA GLY A 83 -5.48 -14.63 -5.79
C GLY A 83 -5.97 -16.01 -6.26
N ARG A 84 -7.17 -16.12 -6.84
CA ARG A 84 -7.69 -17.35 -7.46
C ARG A 84 -8.48 -17.01 -8.72
N ASP A 85 -7.78 -16.68 -9.79
CA ASP A 85 -8.23 -17.04 -11.13
C ASP A 85 -7.08 -16.81 -12.11
N ASN A 86 -6.46 -17.92 -12.51
CA ASN A 86 -5.80 -18.12 -13.79
C ASN A 86 -5.78 -19.64 -14.00
N GLY A 87 -6.86 -20.12 -14.63
CA GLY A 87 -6.83 -21.29 -15.50
C GLY A 87 -6.24 -20.92 -16.86
#